data_AF-A0A951VER9-F1
#
_entry.id   AF-A0A951VER9-F1
#
_cell.length_a   1.000
_cell.length_b   1.000
_cell.length_c   1.000
_cell.angle_alpha   90.00
_cell.angle_beta   90.00
_cell.angle_gamma   90.00
#
_symmetry.space_group_name_H-M   'P 1'
#
loop_
_entity.id
_entity.type
_entity.pdbx_description
1 polymer ?
#
loop_
_entity_poly.entity_id
_entity_poly.type
_entity_poly.pdbx_seq_one_letter_code
_entity_poly.pdbx_strand_id
1 'polypeptide(L)'
;MKVILPLSFSFLLTSCFYSGKYIAAYTVQDKNKNKNTREITIDFINQLADKYALSKDPKFNGIDTLGFFGQPYHYFKFWFEQKDTNTIVKLHYWGTFGSRKKKPYKDFFNELDDFMKETFIIIDQDIKEENNSKKK
;
A
#
# COMPACT_ATOMS: atom_id res chain seq x y z
N MET A 1 -3.86 -63.30 -6.70
CA MET A 1 -4.11 -62.03 -7.41
C MET A 1 -3.75 -60.91 -6.44
N LYS A 2 -2.59 -60.25 -6.61
CA LYS A 2 -2.09 -59.20 -5.71
C LYS A 2 -2.62 -57.84 -6.16
N VAL A 3 -3.51 -57.23 -5.37
CA VAL A 3 -3.98 -55.86 -5.62
C VAL A 3 -2.96 -54.91 -4.99
N ILE A 4 -2.15 -54.28 -5.82
CA ILE A 4 -1.25 -53.19 -5.41
C ILE A 4 -2.10 -51.92 -5.37
N LEU A 5 -2.42 -51.46 -4.16
CA LEU A 5 -3.08 -50.17 -3.93
C LEU A 5 -2.09 -49.07 -4.36
N PRO A 6 -2.43 -48.16 -5.31
CA PRO A 6 -1.57 -47.03 -5.58
C PRO A 6 -1.63 -46.10 -4.38
N LEU A 7 -0.46 -45.89 -3.77
CA LEU A 7 -0.17 -44.88 -2.77
C LEU A 7 -0.54 -43.51 -3.39
N SER A 8 -1.76 -43.05 -3.14
CA SER A 8 -2.21 -41.73 -3.56
C SER A 8 -1.30 -40.71 -2.90
N PHE A 9 -0.43 -40.15 -3.74
CA PHE A 9 0.54 -39.11 -3.45
C PHE A 9 -0.24 -37.87 -3.02
N SER A 10 -0.54 -37.78 -1.72
CA SER A 10 -1.07 -36.58 -1.09
C SER A 10 0.00 -35.51 -1.20
N PHE A 11 0.01 -34.79 -2.33
CA PHE A 11 0.72 -33.53 -2.46
C PHE A 11 0.21 -32.64 -1.33
N LEU A 12 1.02 -32.54 -0.27
CA LEU A 12 0.93 -31.51 0.75
C LEU A 12 1.22 -30.17 0.05
N LEU A 13 0.27 -29.66 -0.72
CA LEU A 13 0.24 -28.30 -1.23
C LEU A 13 -0.02 -27.38 -0.03
N THR A 14 0.99 -27.20 0.82
CA THR A 14 1.04 -26.04 1.70
C THR A 14 1.29 -24.84 0.79
N SER A 15 0.23 -24.31 0.21
CA SER A 15 0.27 -23.06 -0.55
C SER A 15 0.77 -21.99 0.41
N CYS A 16 2.07 -21.69 0.35
CA CYS A 16 2.68 -20.59 1.09
C CYS A 16 2.09 -19.31 0.50
N PHE A 17 1.04 -18.80 1.14
CA PHE A 17 0.48 -17.49 0.84
C PHE A 17 1.35 -16.44 1.54
N TYR A 18 2.04 -15.63 0.76
CA TYR A 18 2.74 -14.46 1.23
C TYR A 18 1.75 -13.30 1.37
N SER A 19 1.85 -12.60 2.48
CA SER A 19 1.20 -11.31 2.70
C SER A 19 2.23 -10.25 3.03
N GLY A 20 1.84 -9.00 2.81
CA GLY A 20 2.64 -7.85 3.14
C GLY A 20 1.78 -6.74 3.70
N LYS A 21 2.39 -5.94 4.57
CA LYS A 21 1.83 -4.71 5.12
C LYS A 21 2.86 -3.61 4.92
N TYR A 22 2.40 -2.43 4.54
CA TYR A 22 3.21 -1.24 4.43
C TYR A 22 2.44 -0.10 5.07
N ILE A 23 3.02 0.47 6.12
CA ILE A 23 2.47 1.61 6.84
C ILE A 23 3.46 2.74 6.65
N ALA A 24 2.99 3.88 6.15
CA ALA A 24 3.79 5.09 6.08
C ALA A 24 3.03 6.26 6.68
N ALA A 25 3.74 7.11 7.39
CA ALA A 25 3.26 8.40 7.86
C ALA A 25 4.32 9.46 7.52
N TYR A 26 3.88 10.52 6.84
CA TYR A 26 4.72 11.66 6.49
C TYR A 26 4.11 12.89 7.14
N THR A 27 4.85 13.53 8.05
CA THR A 27 4.50 14.85 8.57
C THR A 27 5.20 15.89 7.70
N VAL A 28 4.42 16.70 6.99
CA VAL A 28 4.94 17.57 5.93
C VAL A 28 4.44 19.00 6.01
N GLN A 29 5.24 19.91 5.47
CA GLN A 29 4.89 21.30 5.20
C GLN A 29 5.04 21.62 3.71
N ASP A 30 4.16 22.47 3.17
CA ASP A 30 4.34 23.03 1.84
C ASP A 30 5.57 23.94 1.82
N LYS A 31 6.52 23.65 0.92
CA LYS A 31 7.73 24.47 0.68
C LYS A 31 7.38 25.92 0.35
N ASN A 32 6.25 26.13 -0.33
CA ASN A 32 5.88 27.43 -0.88
C ASN A 32 4.79 28.14 -0.07
N LYS A 33 4.25 27.52 0.99
CA LYS A 33 3.16 28.04 1.86
C LYS A 33 1.93 28.59 1.13
N ASN A 34 1.76 28.24 -0.15
CA ASN A 34 0.80 28.86 -1.06
C ASN A 34 -0.19 27.85 -1.62
N LYS A 35 0.08 26.55 -1.50
CA LYS A 35 -0.81 25.49 -1.98
C LYS A 35 -1.20 24.56 -0.85
N ASN A 36 -2.43 24.06 -0.92
CA ASN A 36 -2.94 23.10 0.03
C ASN A 36 -2.22 21.75 -0.17
N THR A 37 -1.28 21.43 0.72
CA THR A 37 -0.51 20.15 0.73
C THR A 37 -1.41 18.94 0.50
N ARG A 38 -2.63 18.97 1.06
CA ARG A 38 -3.61 17.91 0.93
C ARG A 38 -4.07 17.73 -0.51
N GLU A 39 -4.47 18.81 -1.18
CA GLU A 39 -4.97 18.76 -2.56
C GLU A 39 -3.89 18.24 -3.52
N ILE A 40 -2.66 18.76 -3.41
CA ILE A 40 -1.52 18.30 -4.22
C ILE A 40 -1.28 16.79 -4.01
N THR A 41 -1.35 16.33 -2.76
CA THR A 41 -1.14 14.92 -2.45
C THR A 41 -2.27 14.04 -2.95
N ILE A 42 -3.53 14.48 -2.84
CA ILE A 42 -4.71 13.76 -3.35
C ILE A 42 -4.63 13.61 -4.87
N ASP A 43 -4.29 14.68 -5.59
CA ASP A 43 -4.17 14.66 -7.04
C ASP A 43 -3.07 13.67 -7.48
N PHE A 44 -1.91 13.71 -6.83
CA PHE A 44 -0.84 12.76 -7.09
C PHE A 44 -1.24 11.31 -6.79
N ILE A 45 -1.88 11.05 -5.65
CA ILE A 45 -2.35 9.70 -5.28
C ILE A 45 -3.34 9.16 -6.32
N ASN A 46 -4.25 9.99 -6.83
CA ASN A 46 -5.18 9.58 -7.89
C ASN A 46 -4.44 9.23 -9.18
N GLN A 47 -3.49 10.06 -9.61
CA GLN A 47 -2.65 9.77 -10.80
C GLN A 47 -1.84 8.49 -10.62
N LEU A 48 -1.27 8.28 -9.43
CA LEU A 48 -0.52 7.08 -9.09
C LEU A 48 -1.44 5.85 -9.08
N ALA A 49 -2.65 5.96 -8.53
CA ALA A 49 -3.64 4.89 -8.54
C ALA A 49 -4.01 4.49 -9.98
N ASP A 50 -4.24 5.46 -10.86
CA ASP A 50 -4.55 5.22 -12.27
C ASP A 50 -3.38 4.53 -12.99
N LYS A 51 -2.14 5.01 -12.77
CA LYS A 51 -0.92 4.41 -13.34
C LYS A 51 -0.76 2.94 -12.95
N TYR A 52 -1.13 2.58 -11.73
CA TYR A 52 -1.04 1.21 -11.22
C TYR A 52 -2.35 0.41 -11.37
N ALA A 53 -3.31 0.92 -12.15
CA ALA A 53 -4.60 0.29 -12.43
C ALA A 53 -5.36 -0.11 -11.15
N LEU A 54 -5.33 0.76 -10.14
CA LEU A 54 -6.07 0.56 -8.89
C LEU A 54 -7.51 1.05 -9.06
N SER A 55 -8.48 0.28 -8.55
CA SER A 55 -9.88 0.68 -8.52
C SER A 55 -10.20 1.47 -7.26
N LYS A 56 -10.89 2.60 -7.37
CA LYS A 56 -11.35 3.37 -6.19
C LYS A 56 -12.30 2.55 -5.32
N ASP A 57 -12.12 2.65 -4.00
CA ASP A 57 -13.10 2.18 -3.02
C ASP A 57 -14.20 3.23 -2.86
N PRO A 58 -15.45 2.96 -3.27
CA PRO A 58 -16.54 3.92 -3.15
C PRO A 58 -16.83 4.31 -1.69
N LYS A 59 -16.45 3.49 -0.71
CA LYS A 59 -16.59 3.81 0.72
C LYS A 59 -15.65 4.93 1.16
N PHE A 60 -14.51 5.08 0.49
CA PHE A 60 -13.45 6.03 0.84
C PHE A 60 -13.02 6.82 -0.40
N ASN A 61 -13.94 7.63 -0.93
CA ASN A 61 -13.69 8.53 -2.07
C ASN A 61 -13.90 10.00 -1.64
N GLY A 62 -13.55 10.32 -0.40
CA GLY A 62 -13.72 11.65 0.18
C GLY A 62 -12.44 12.46 0.16
N ILE A 63 -12.52 13.71 0.63
CA ILE A 63 -11.38 14.63 0.69
C ILE A 63 -10.38 14.31 1.82
N ASP A 64 -10.81 13.58 2.86
CA ASP A 64 -9.96 13.26 4.01
C ASP A 64 -9.44 11.82 3.99
N THR A 65 -10.02 10.96 3.17
CA THR A 65 -9.67 9.54 3.09
C THR A 65 -9.91 9.01 1.69
N LEU A 66 -8.88 8.37 1.14
CA LEU A 66 -8.92 7.68 -0.15
C LEU A 66 -8.68 6.19 0.05
N GLY A 67 -9.49 5.35 -0.59
CA GLY A 67 -9.33 3.90 -0.61
C GLY A 67 -9.19 3.38 -2.03
N PHE A 68 -8.33 2.39 -2.23
CA PHE A 68 -8.12 1.76 -3.53
C PHE A 68 -7.89 0.25 -3.40
N PHE A 69 -8.41 -0.50 -4.37
CA PHE A 69 -8.22 -1.93 -4.55
C PHE A 69 -7.23 -2.20 -5.69
N GLY A 70 -6.25 -3.08 -5.44
CA GLY A 70 -5.36 -3.63 -6.45
C GLY A 70 -5.53 -5.16 -6.58
N GLN A 71 -5.34 -5.70 -7.77
CA GLN A 71 -5.48 -7.14 -8.03
C GLN A 71 -4.22 -7.94 -7.62
N PRO A 72 -4.35 -9.20 -7.16
CA PRO A 72 -5.61 -9.90 -6.90
C PRO A 72 -6.21 -9.63 -5.51
N TYR A 73 -5.45 -9.18 -4.51
CA TYR A 73 -5.96 -8.92 -3.15
C TYR A 73 -5.11 -7.85 -2.44
N HIS A 74 -5.15 -6.62 -2.93
CA HIS A 74 -4.41 -5.49 -2.38
C HIS A 74 -5.37 -4.36 -2.02
N TYR A 75 -5.12 -3.72 -0.89
CA TYR A 75 -5.89 -2.58 -0.45
C TYR A 75 -4.96 -1.48 0.04
N PHE A 76 -5.25 -0.26 -0.38
CA PHE A 76 -4.53 0.96 -0.04
C PHE A 76 -5.53 1.91 0.60
N LYS A 77 -5.22 2.39 1.80
CA LYS A 77 -6.01 3.41 2.48
C LYS A 77 -5.11 4.58 2.84
N PHE A 78 -5.43 5.73 2.28
CA PHE A 78 -4.82 7.00 2.61
C PHE A 78 -5.75 7.82 3.47
N TRP A 79 -5.20 8.56 4.42
CA TRP A 79 -5.95 9.60 5.12
C TRP A 79 -5.05 10.73 5.57
N PHE A 80 -5.67 11.88 5.80
CA PHE A 80 -5.00 13.13 6.06
C PHE A 80 -5.39 13.67 7.42
N GLU A 81 -4.41 14.11 8.19
CA GLU A 81 -4.63 14.81 9.46
C GLU A 81 -3.93 16.17 9.40
N GLN A 82 -4.45 17.15 10.13
CA GLN A 82 -3.80 18.45 10.31
C GLN A 82 -3.35 18.57 11.76
N LYS A 83 -2.08 18.91 11.97
CA LYS A 83 -1.52 19.16 13.30
C LYS A 83 -0.71 20.45 13.24
N ASP A 84 -1.19 21.49 13.92
CA ASP A 84 -0.65 22.85 13.82
C ASP A 84 -0.57 23.28 12.34
N THR A 85 0.60 23.72 11.88
CA THR A 85 0.85 24.10 10.49
C THR A 85 1.24 22.91 9.59
N ASN A 86 1.28 21.69 10.13
CA ASN A 86 1.72 20.49 9.41
C ASN A 86 0.54 19.65 8.91
N THR A 87 0.66 19.12 7.71
CA THR A 87 -0.23 18.07 7.21
C THR A 87 0.44 16.73 7.42
N ILE A 88 -0.30 15.76 7.98
CA ILE A 88 0.16 14.39 8.13
C ILE A 88 -0.55 13.54 7.07
N VAL A 89 0.24 12.93 6.19
CA VAL A 89 -0.23 12.01 5.15
C VAL A 89 0.05 10.59 5.61
N LYS A 90 -1.00 9.78 5.78
CA LYS A 90 -0.86 8.39 6.21
C LYS A 90 -1.31 7.43 5.13
N LEU A 91 -0.57 6.33 4.98
CA LEU A 91 -0.87 5.21 4.11
C LEU A 91 -0.87 3.93 4.94
N HIS A 92 -1.98 3.19 4.87
CA HIS A 92 -2.05 1.78 5.22
C HIS A 92 -2.26 0.94 3.96
N TYR A 93 -1.29 0.10 3.66
CA TYR A 93 -1.40 -0.93 2.65
C TYR A 93 -1.40 -2.32 3.30
N TRP A 94 -2.28 -3.18 2.79
CA TRP A 94 -2.27 -4.61 3.05
C TRP A 94 -2.49 -5.36 1.74
N GLY A 95 -1.77 -6.46 1.56
CA GLY A 95 -2.03 -7.32 0.42
C GLY A 95 -1.61 -8.77 0.61
N THR A 96 -2.27 -9.64 -0.15
CA THR A 96 -1.93 -11.07 -0.26
C THR A 96 -1.50 -11.37 -1.69
N PHE A 97 -0.30 -11.95 -1.87
CA PHE A 97 0.31 -12.15 -3.18
C PHE A 97 0.73 -13.60 -3.46
N GLY A 98 0.02 -14.56 -2.84
CA GLY A 98 0.13 -15.98 -3.17
C GLY A 98 1.55 -16.50 -2.96
N SER A 99 2.05 -17.32 -3.88
CA SER A 99 3.41 -17.89 -3.85
C SER A 99 4.51 -16.94 -4.37
N ARG A 100 4.18 -15.69 -4.71
CA ARG A 100 5.15 -14.75 -5.26
C ARG A 100 6.13 -14.32 -4.18
N LYS A 101 7.43 -14.57 -4.40
CA LYS A 101 8.50 -14.11 -3.49
C LYS A 101 8.74 -12.60 -3.56
N LYS A 102 8.42 -11.96 -4.69
CA LYS A 102 8.64 -10.52 -4.90
C LYS A 102 7.42 -9.73 -4.45
N LYS A 103 7.66 -8.68 -3.65
CA LYS A 103 6.65 -7.74 -3.17
C LYS A 103 6.01 -7.02 -4.37
N PRO A 104 4.68 -7.05 -4.51
CA PRO A 104 3.99 -6.23 -5.49
C PRO A 104 3.98 -4.75 -5.04
N TYR A 105 3.90 -3.83 -6.00
CA TYR A 105 3.81 -2.38 -5.77
C TYR A 105 5.04 -1.76 -5.09
N LYS A 106 6.23 -2.38 -5.14
CA LYS A 106 7.48 -1.75 -4.65
C LYS A 106 7.68 -0.37 -5.29
N ASP A 107 7.53 -0.29 -6.60
CA ASP A 107 7.74 0.95 -7.36
C ASP A 107 6.69 2.00 -7.00
N PHE A 108 5.44 1.60 -6.70
CA PHE A 108 4.40 2.51 -6.20
C PHE A 108 4.84 3.18 -4.89
N PHE A 109 5.40 2.42 -3.94
CA PHE A 109 5.84 2.97 -2.66
C PHE A 109 7.05 3.90 -2.84
N ASN A 110 7.97 3.55 -3.74
CA ASN A 110 9.13 4.39 -4.06
C ASN A 110 8.67 5.72 -4.70
N GLU A 111 7.80 5.68 -5.70
CA GLU A 111 7.31 6.89 -6.37
C GLU A 111 6.53 7.80 -5.42
N LEU A 112 5.77 7.22 -4.47
CA LEU A 112 5.13 7.99 -3.41
C LEU A 112 6.17 8.65 -2.49
N ASP A 113 7.16 7.91 -2.02
CA ASP A 113 8.21 8.45 -1.14
C ASP A 113 9.04 9.55 -1.81
N ASP A 114 9.41 9.34 -3.07
CA ASP A 114 10.13 10.32 -3.89
C ASP A 114 9.31 11.60 -4.07
N PHE A 115 8.03 11.47 -4.44
CA PHE A 115 7.11 12.61 -4.55
C PHE A 115 7.02 13.41 -3.24
N MET A 116 6.90 12.73 -2.08
CA MET A 116 6.80 13.40 -0.79
C MET A 116 8.06 14.21 -0.49
N LYS A 117 9.25 13.64 -0.74
CA LYS A 117 10.55 14.28 -0.49
C LYS A 117 10.84 15.43 -1.45
N GLU A 118 10.49 15.27 -2.71
CA GLU A 118 10.71 16.29 -3.74
C GLU A 118 9.76 17.47 -3.57
N THR A 119 8.50 17.21 -3.22
CA THR A 119 7.45 18.24 -3.18
C THR A 119 7.42 18.99 -1.85
N PHE A 120 7.65 18.31 -0.72
CA PHE A 120 7.41 18.87 0.61
C PHE A 120 8.66 18.95 1.48
N ILE A 121 8.58 19.76 2.53
CA ILE A 121 9.54 19.69 3.64
C ILE A 121 9.07 18.55 4.55
N ILE A 122 9.89 17.50 4.69
CA ILE A 122 9.62 16.40 5.62
C ILE A 122 10.04 16.82 7.02
N ILE A 123 9.09 16.90 7.93
CA ILE A 123 9.32 17.16 9.36
C ILE A 123 9.60 15.84 10.09
N ASP A 124 8.81 14.81 9.78
CA ASP A 124 8.93 13.49 10.36
C ASP A 124 8.45 12.42 9.36
N GLN A 125 9.06 11.23 9.42
CA GLN A 125 8.76 10.10 8.56
C GLN A 125 8.85 8.78 9.34
N ASP A 126 7.74 8.03 9.38
CA ASP A 126 7.69 6.67 9.92
C ASP A 126 7.21 5.71 8.82
N ILE A 127 8.09 4.78 8.41
CA ILE A 127 7.77 3.73 7.44
C ILE A 127 8.02 2.38 8.09
N LYS A 128 6.99 1.54 8.11
CA LYS A 128 7.02 0.16 8.59
C LYS A 128 6.58 -0.79 7.50
N GLU A 129 7.47 -1.71 7.17
CA GLU A 129 7.22 -2.74 6.17
C GLU A 129 7.33 -4.13 6.80
N GLU A 130 6.22 -4.86 6.81
CA GLU A 130 6.15 -6.24 7.28
C GLU A 130 5.88 -7.15 6.08
N ASN A 131 6.83 -8.03 5.78
CA ASN A 131 6.72 -8.98 4.67
C ASN A 131 6.91 -10.41 5.16
N ASN A 132 6.31 -11.36 4.45
CA ASN A 132 6.53 -12.79 4.65
C ASN A 132 6.18 -13.29 6.06
N SER A 133 5.20 -12.68 6.72
CA SER A 133 4.52 -13.39 7.80
C SER A 133 3.82 -14.60 7.16
N LYS A 134 4.42 -15.80 7.25
CA LYS A 134 3.68 -17.03 7.01
C LYS A 134 2.46 -16.94 7.91
N LYS A 135 1.25 -16.88 7.33
CA LYS A 135 0.04 -17.14 8.11
C LYS A 135 0.23 -18.56 8.68
N LYS A 136 0.40 -18.63 10.00
CA LYS A 136 0.38 -19.89 10.74
C LYS A 136 -1.01 -20.51 10.61
#